data_AF-A0A163Z350-F1
#
_entry.id   AF-A0A163Z350-F1
#
_cell.length_a   1.000
_cell.length_b   1.000
_cell.length_c   1.000
_cell.angle_alpha   90.00
_cell.angle_beta   90.00
_cell.angle_gamma   90.00
#
_symmetry.space_group_name_H-M   'P 1'
#
loop_
_entity.id
_entity.type
_entity.pdbx_description
1 polymer ?
#
loop_
_entity_poly.entity_id
_entity_poly.type
_entity_poly.pdbx_seq_one_letter_code
_entity_poly.pdbx_strand_id
1 'polypeptide(L)'
;MRNRNSTVAYIIFGLIAIGILASVLSNPGTFIIPILVFGVIFFLYKFPPSRWRQPKRTSSSRFQKGKRRNATFRVIQGSKDSSDEPPKYH
;
A
#
# COMPACT_ATOMS: atom_id res chain seq x y z
N MET A 1 5.64 -52.33 9.42
CA MET A 1 4.68 -52.35 8.29
C MET A 1 5.48 -52.25 7.00
N ARG A 2 5.61 -53.33 6.23
CA ARG A 2 6.48 -53.41 5.04
C ARG A 2 5.72 -52.80 3.84
N ASN A 3 6.26 -51.73 3.27
CA ASN A 3 5.69 -50.94 2.17
C ASN A 3 5.74 -51.68 0.82
N ARG A 4 4.97 -52.77 0.70
CA ARG A 4 4.80 -53.54 -0.54
C ARG A 4 4.27 -52.71 -1.71
N ASN A 5 3.62 -51.59 -1.40
CA ASN A 5 2.96 -50.70 -2.36
C ASN A 5 3.96 -49.72 -3.01
N SER A 6 5.22 -49.68 -2.59
CA SER A 6 6.20 -48.70 -3.09
C SER A 6 6.46 -48.86 -4.58
N THR A 7 6.64 -50.10 -5.08
CA THR A 7 6.87 -50.37 -6.50
C THR A 7 5.69 -49.97 -7.37
N VAL A 8 4.47 -50.34 -6.97
CA VAL A 8 3.24 -49.94 -7.66
C VAL A 8 3.07 -48.43 -7.62
N ALA A 9 3.36 -47.79 -6.48
CA ALA A 9 3.31 -46.34 -6.36
C ALA A 9 4.31 -45.66 -7.31
N TYR A 10 5.55 -46.13 -7.41
CA TYR A 10 6.53 -45.58 -8.36
C TYR A 10 6.09 -45.72 -9.82
N ILE A 11 5.48 -46.86 -10.19
CA ILE A 11 4.93 -47.06 -11.53
C ILE A 11 3.79 -46.07 -11.80
N ILE A 12 2.87 -45.91 -10.84
CA ILE A 12 1.76 -44.95 -10.95
C ILE A 12 2.30 -43.52 -11.06
N PHE A 13 3.24 -43.11 -10.21
CA PHE A 13 3.86 -41.79 -10.28
C PHE A 13 4.58 -41.57 -11.60
N GLY A 14 5.26 -42.60 -12.14
CA GLY A 14 5.89 -42.55 -13.45
C GLY A 14 4.88 -42.32 -14.58
N LEU A 15 3.76 -43.06 -14.58
CA LEU A 15 2.68 -42.90 -15.56
C LEU A 15 2.01 -41.53 -15.48
N ILE A 16 1.77 -41.04 -14.25
CA ILE A 16 1.24 -39.69 -14.01
C ILE A 16 2.20 -38.64 -14.56
N ALA A 17 3.50 -38.75 -14.25
CA ALA A 17 4.51 -37.81 -14.70
C ALA A 17 4.60 -37.78 -16.24
N ILE A 18 4.62 -38.95 -16.89
CA ILE A 18 4.64 -39.04 -18.36
C ILE A 18 3.36 -38.48 -18.97
N GLY A 19 2.18 -38.78 -18.39
CA GLY A 19 0.90 -38.27 -18.86
C GLY A 19 0.80 -36.74 -18.77
N ILE A 20 1.30 -36.15 -17.68
CA ILE A 20 1.39 -34.69 -17.54
C ILE A 20 2.34 -34.13 -18.59
N LEU A 21 3.51 -34.73 -18.78
CA LEU A 21 4.51 -34.25 -19.73
C LEU A 21 3.98 -34.28 -21.17
N ALA A 22 3.32 -35.37 -21.57
CA ALA A 22 2.67 -35.47 -22.88
C ALA A 22 1.53 -34.45 -23.05
N SER A 23 0.78 -34.17 -21.98
CA SER A 23 -0.26 -33.14 -21.97
C SER A 23 0.31 -31.73 -22.14
N VAL A 24 1.45 -31.43 -21.52
CA VAL A 24 2.17 -30.17 -21.68
C VAL A 24 2.72 -30.02 -23.10
N LEU A 25 3.26 -31.09 -23.70
CA LEU A 25 3.80 -31.04 -25.06
C LEU A 25 2.71 -30.88 -26.13
N SER A 26 1.56 -31.54 -25.96
CA SER A 26 0.44 -31.47 -26.91
C SER A 26 -0.30 -30.14 -26.86
N ASN A 27 -0.51 -29.59 -25.66
CA ASN A 27 -1.21 -28.33 -25.46
C ASN A 27 -0.47 -27.47 -24.43
N PRO A 28 0.65 -26.83 -24.82
CA PRO A 28 1.47 -26.07 -23.88
C PRO A 28 0.73 -24.84 -23.33
N GLY A 29 -0.21 -24.26 -24.10
CA GLY A 29 -0.93 -23.05 -23.71
C GLY A 29 -1.71 -23.18 -22.39
N THR A 30 -2.37 -24.32 -22.15
CA THR A 30 -3.18 -24.54 -20.93
C THR A 30 -2.34 -24.63 -19.66
N PHE A 31 -1.10 -25.12 -19.74
CA PHE A 31 -0.18 -25.19 -18.59
C PHE A 31 0.67 -23.93 -18.45
N ILE A 32 1.01 -23.26 -19.56
CA ILE A 32 1.78 -22.01 -19.53
C ILE A 32 1.00 -20.90 -18.83
N ILE A 33 -0.31 -20.76 -19.08
CA ILE A 33 -1.12 -19.70 -18.46
C ILE A 33 -1.00 -19.71 -16.91
N PRO A 34 -1.30 -20.81 -16.18
CA PRO A 34 -1.20 -20.81 -14.74
C PRO A 34 0.23 -20.62 -14.23
N ILE A 35 1.24 -21.23 -14.88
CA ILE A 35 2.65 -21.06 -14.54
C ILE A 35 3.08 -19.60 -14.69
N LEU A 36 2.68 -18.97 -15.80
CA LEU A 36 3.00 -17.59 -16.12
C LEU A 36 2.28 -16.64 -15.16
N VAL A 37 1.01 -16.89 -14.84
CA VAL A 37 0.26 -16.12 -13.82
C VAL A 37 0.98 -16.18 -12.47
N PHE A 38 1.33 -17.37 -11.98
CA PHE A 38 2.11 -17.51 -10.75
C PHE A 38 3.46 -16.82 -10.83
N GLY A 39 4.16 -16.96 -11.95
CA GLY A 39 5.46 -16.32 -12.19
C GLY A 39 5.37 -14.80 -12.18
N VAL A 40 4.37 -14.22 -12.83
CA VAL A 40 4.12 -12.77 -12.86
C VAL A 40 3.74 -12.26 -11.48
N ILE A 41 2.85 -12.95 -10.76
CA ILE A 41 2.48 -12.58 -9.39
C ILE A 41 3.71 -12.62 -8.49
N PHE A 42 4.49 -13.70 -8.52
CA PHE A 42 5.71 -13.83 -7.73
C PHE A 42 6.74 -12.77 -8.08
N PHE A 43 6.93 -12.50 -9.37
CA PHE A 43 7.84 -11.48 -9.85
C PHE A 43 7.43 -10.08 -9.36
N LEU A 44 6.15 -9.73 -9.49
CA LEU A 44 5.62 -8.45 -9.00
C LEU A 44 5.59 -8.37 -7.47
N TYR A 45 5.41 -9.49 -6.77
CA TYR A 45 5.53 -9.54 -5.31
C TYR A 45 6.97 -9.27 -4.87
N LYS A 46 7.95 -9.94 -5.52
CA LYS A 46 9.37 -9.81 -5.19
C LYS A 46 9.95 -8.46 -5.62
N PHE A 47 9.50 -7.96 -6.76
CA PHE A 47 9.91 -6.71 -7.38
C PHE A 47 8.68 -5.83 -7.62
N PRO A 48 8.10 -5.27 -6.55
CA PRO A 48 6.93 -4.42 -6.68
C PRO A 48 7.28 -3.22 -7.56
N PRO A 49 6.52 -2.98 -8.63
CA PRO A 49 6.82 -1.89 -9.56
C PRO A 49 6.79 -0.56 -8.81
N SER A 50 7.76 0.31 -9.13
CA SER A 50 7.94 1.60 -8.46
C SER A 50 6.71 2.50 -8.51
N ARG A 51 5.83 2.29 -9.51
CA ARG A 51 4.55 3.00 -9.66
C ARG A 51 3.53 2.69 -8.56
N TRP A 52 3.68 1.56 -7.86
CA TRP A 52 2.80 1.18 -6.73
C TRP A 52 3.39 1.55 -5.38
N ARG A 53 4.60 2.12 -5.35
CA ARG A 53 5.12 2.76 -4.14
C ARG A 53 4.29 4.02 -3.93
N GLN A 54 3.31 3.92 -3.04
CA GLN A 54 2.61 5.09 -2.51
C GLN A 54 3.67 6.15 -2.20
N PRO A 55 3.55 7.38 -2.72
CA PRO A 55 4.45 8.44 -2.31
C PRO A 55 4.36 8.49 -0.80
N LYS A 56 5.50 8.31 -0.11
CA LYS A 56 5.57 8.57 1.32
C LYS A 56 5.10 10.00 1.47
N ARG A 57 3.84 10.20 1.86
CA ARG A 57 3.32 11.50 2.28
C ARG A 57 4.10 11.80 3.54
N THR A 58 5.28 12.38 3.39
CA THR A 58 5.91 13.09 4.46
C THR A 58 4.88 14.14 4.84
N SER A 59 4.19 13.92 5.96
CA SER A 59 3.45 14.97 6.64
C SER A 59 4.48 15.99 7.12
N SER A 60 5.08 16.70 6.16
CA SER A 60 5.64 18.00 6.38
C SER A 60 4.47 18.94 6.11
N SER A 61 3.46 18.91 6.99
CA SER A 61 2.89 20.16 7.45
C SER A 61 4.00 20.89 8.19
N ARG A 62 5.01 21.33 7.43
CA ARG A 62 5.77 22.51 7.73
C ARG A 62 4.67 23.57 7.72
N PHE A 63 4.03 23.77 8.87
CA PHE A 63 3.57 25.09 9.24
C PHE A 63 4.76 25.97 8.88
N GLN A 64 4.68 26.61 7.71
CA GLN A 64 5.61 27.66 7.39
C GLN A 64 5.47 28.56 8.59
N LYS A 65 6.53 28.61 9.40
CA LYS A 65 6.64 29.48 10.55
C LYS A 65 6.63 30.87 9.95
N GLY A 66 5.43 31.35 9.62
CA GLY A 66 5.18 32.69 9.12
C GLY A 66 5.84 33.58 10.12
N LYS A 67 6.76 34.42 9.63
CA LYS A 67 7.60 35.32 10.41
C LYS A 67 6.73 35.96 11.49
N ARG A 68 6.80 35.47 12.73
CA ARG A 68 6.04 36.01 13.85
C ARG A 68 6.56 37.42 14.04
N ARG A 69 5.78 38.40 13.58
CA ARG A 69 6.08 39.82 13.80
C ARG A 69 5.88 40.06 15.29
N ASN A 70 6.87 40.66 15.93
CA ASN A 70 6.79 41.04 17.33
C ASN A 70 5.75 42.17 17.44
N ALA A 71 4.51 41.80 17.74
CA ALA A 71 3.41 42.75 17.85
C ALA A 71 3.21 43.07 19.34
N THR A 72 3.46 44.32 19.71
CA THR A 72 3.13 44.82 21.04
C THR A 72 1.62 44.93 21.20
N PHE A 73 1.12 44.66 22.40
CA PHE A 73 -0.28 44.89 22.75
C PHE A 73 -0.67 46.35 22.47
N ARG A 74 -1.70 46.57 21.65
CA ARG A 74 -2.27 47.90 21.42
C ARG A 74 -3.72 47.86 21.88
N VAL A 75 -4.09 48.82 22.71
CA VAL A 75 -5.47 49.02 23.14
C VAL A 75 -6.29 49.41 21.91
N ILE A 76 -7.26 48.58 21.56
CA ILE A 76 -8.25 48.92 20.54
C ILE A 76 -9.24 49.87 21.21
N GLN A 77 -9.29 51.12 20.75
CA GLN A 77 -10.31 52.08 21.17
C GLN A 77 -11.68 51.52 20.75
N GLY A 78 -12.55 51.25 21.71
CA GLY A 78 -13.91 50.84 21.42
C GLY A 78 -14.67 51.98 20.74
N SER A 79 -15.49 51.68 19.74
CA SER A 79 -16.34 52.66 19.04
C SER A 79 -17.62 52.97 19.83
N LYS A 80 -17.54 53.05 21.16
CA LYS A 80 -18.73 53.24 22.00
C LYS A 80 -19.14 54.71 21.94
N ASP A 81 -20.39 54.97 21.56
CA ASP A 81 -20.93 56.32 21.53
C ASP A 81 -20.95 56.90 22.95
N SER A 82 -20.48 58.15 23.08
CA SER A 82 -20.33 58.87 24.36
C SER A 82 -21.64 59.15 25.08
N SER A 83 -22.78 58.76 24.50
CA SER A 83 -24.12 58.85 25.09
C SER A 83 -24.38 57.80 26.18
N ASP A 84 -23.62 56.70 26.20
CA ASP A 84 -23.79 55.58 27.14
C ASP A 84 -22.74 55.60 28.28
N GLU A 85 -21.98 56.69 28.43
CA GLU A 85 -20.97 56.84 29.47
C GLU A 85 -21.61 57.43 30.74
N PRO A 86 -21.61 56.71 31.88
CA PRO A 86 -22.22 57.22 33.11
C PRO A 86 -21.47 58.46 33.64
N PRO A 87 -22.15 59.41 34.29
CA PRO A 87 -21.53 60.65 34.75
C PRO A 87 -20.43 60.35 35.77
N LYS A 88 -19.29 61.03 35.60
CA LYS A 88 -18.14 60.91 36.50
C LYS A 88 -18.44 61.70 37.78
N TYR A 89 -18.79 60.98 38.85
CA TYR A 89 -19.00 61.59 40.16
C TYR A 89 -17.67 62.14 40.70
N HIS A 90 -17.70 63.39 41.15
CA HIS A 90 -16.63 64.06 41.90
C HIS A 90 -17.17 64.41 43.29
#